data_AF-A0A2J7QTY7-F1
#
_entry.id   AF-A0A2J7QTY7-F1
#
_cell.length_a   1.000
_cell.length_b   1.000
_cell.length_c   1.000
_cell.angle_alpha   90.00
_cell.angle_beta   90.00
_cell.angle_gamma   90.00
#
_symmetry.space_group_name_H-M   'P 1'
#
loop_
_entity.id
_entity.type
_entity.pdbx_description
1 polymer ?
#
loop_
_entity_poly.entity_id
_entity_poly.type
_entity_poly.pdbx_seq_one_letter_code
_entity_poly.pdbx_strand_id
1 'polypeptide(L)'
;MLVVLLTETDECVENDWVIRPIVNCLPAWFRFAQCLRRYRDTKEAFPHLVNAGKYSSTFLVVLFGTLRSLHDDEYEDALDNPYLYLWVFASVVSSCYAYTWDIKMDWGLFDKSAGENKFLREETVYSSTSFYYFAIVEDLVLRFAWAYSYILTEADYISGDLMTSIISPLEVFRRFVWNFFRLENEHINNCGKFRAVRDISVAPIDSSDQSQMIRIMDEEDGVIHRRKRKQSKKAKDDKQKLLSEESLEEADNSAYIGNRL
;
A
#
# COMPACT_ATOMS: atom_id res chain seq x y z
N MET A 1 39.45 -38.10 -7.99
CA MET A 1 37.99 -38.39 -7.89
C MET A 1 37.24 -37.31 -7.14
N LEU A 2 37.76 -36.73 -6.03
CA LEU A 2 37.13 -35.58 -5.37
C LEU A 2 37.26 -34.25 -6.15
N VAL A 3 38.29 -34.09 -6.98
CA VAL A 3 38.53 -32.88 -7.80
C VAL A 3 37.66 -32.83 -9.06
N VAL A 4 37.14 -33.98 -9.53
CA VAL A 4 36.35 -34.06 -10.78
C VAL A 4 34.86 -33.75 -10.53
N LEU A 5 34.38 -33.90 -9.30
CA LEU A 5 32.99 -33.60 -8.93
C LEU A 5 32.74 -32.11 -8.68
N LEU A 6 33.78 -31.30 -8.45
CA LEU A 6 33.63 -29.84 -8.28
C LEU A 6 33.57 -29.10 -9.63
N THR A 7 34.18 -29.67 -10.68
CA THR A 7 34.17 -29.07 -12.02
C THR A 7 32.83 -29.21 -12.75
N GLU A 8 32.00 -30.21 -12.43
CA GLU A 8 30.69 -30.41 -13.08
C GLU A 8 29.60 -29.45 -12.55
N THR A 9 29.76 -28.91 -11.34
CA THR A 9 28.81 -27.96 -10.76
C THR A 9 29.00 -26.52 -11.27
N ASP A 10 30.21 -26.15 -11.68
CA ASP A 10 30.49 -24.82 -12.23
C ASP A 10 29.91 -24.66 -13.65
N GLU A 11 29.93 -25.71 -14.49
CA GLU A 11 29.37 -25.64 -15.85
C GLU A 11 27.85 -25.44 -15.89
N CYS A 12 27.11 -25.92 -14.88
CA CYS A 12 25.66 -25.77 -14.82
C CYS A 12 25.21 -24.35 -14.46
N VAL A 13 26.10 -23.57 -13.85
CA VAL A 13 25.82 -22.24 -13.33
C VAL A 13 26.40 -21.16 -14.25
N GLU A 14 27.53 -21.41 -14.91
CA GLU A 14 28.23 -20.42 -15.74
C GLU A 14 27.55 -20.06 -17.07
N ASN A 15 26.73 -20.93 -17.66
CA ASN A 15 26.33 -20.77 -19.07
C ASN A 15 24.89 -20.32 -19.36
N ASP A 16 24.08 -19.98 -18.36
CA ASP A 16 22.65 -19.70 -18.58
C ASP A 16 22.26 -18.21 -18.57
N TRP A 17 22.92 -17.46 -19.44
CA TRP A 17 22.66 -16.04 -19.73
C TRP A 17 21.20 -15.75 -20.14
N VAL A 18 20.47 -16.79 -20.57
CA VAL A 18 19.08 -16.72 -21.01
C VAL A 18 18.11 -17.14 -19.90
N ILE A 19 18.38 -18.24 -19.19
CA ILE A 19 17.43 -18.76 -18.18
C ILE A 19 17.37 -17.85 -16.96
N ARG A 20 18.52 -17.34 -16.49
CA ARG A 20 18.59 -16.45 -15.31
C ARG A 20 17.68 -15.21 -15.42
N PRO A 21 17.76 -14.39 -16.49
CA PRO A 21 16.86 -13.23 -16.62
C PRO A 21 15.40 -13.62 -16.78
N ILE A 22 15.09 -14.73 -17.47
CA ILE A 22 13.71 -15.19 -17.63
C ILE A 22 13.11 -15.51 -16.26
N VAL A 23 13.80 -16.32 -15.46
CA VAL A 23 13.33 -16.70 -14.11
C VAL A 23 13.16 -15.46 -13.22
N ASN A 24 14.10 -14.51 -13.27
CA ASN A 24 14.01 -13.25 -12.51
C ASN A 24 12.85 -12.36 -12.98
N CYS A 25 12.45 -12.41 -14.26
CA CYS A 25 11.33 -11.64 -14.79
C CYS A 25 9.95 -12.24 -14.45
N LEU A 26 9.87 -13.56 -14.22
CA LEU A 26 8.58 -14.25 -14.06
C LEU A 26 7.68 -13.66 -12.95
N PRO A 27 8.18 -13.38 -11.72
CA PRO A 27 7.32 -12.84 -10.66
C PRO A 27 6.73 -11.48 -11.02
N ALA A 28 7.54 -10.59 -11.63
CA ALA A 28 7.10 -9.28 -12.09
C ALA A 28 6.09 -9.40 -13.24
N TRP A 29 6.31 -10.32 -14.18
CA TRP A 29 5.41 -10.61 -15.29
C TRP A 29 4.03 -11.05 -14.82
N PHE A 30 3.94 -12.00 -13.88
CA PHE A 30 2.66 -12.46 -13.37
C PHE A 30 1.86 -11.31 -12.72
N ARG A 31 2.53 -10.46 -11.93
CA ARG A 31 1.89 -9.30 -11.30
C ARG A 31 1.46 -8.26 -12.32
N PHE A 32 2.29 -8.00 -13.33
CA PHE A 32 1.97 -7.08 -14.42
C PHE A 32 0.72 -7.55 -15.19
N ALA A 33 0.68 -8.81 -15.60
CA ALA A 33 -0.44 -9.40 -16.32
C ALA A 33 -1.74 -9.37 -15.48
N GLN A 34 -1.64 -9.63 -14.17
CA GLN A 34 -2.78 -9.50 -13.25
C GLN A 34 -3.33 -8.07 -13.19
N CYS A 35 -2.44 -7.07 -13.13
CA CYS A 35 -2.84 -5.66 -13.10
C CYS A 35 -3.53 -5.25 -14.40
N LEU A 36 -3.02 -5.69 -15.56
CA LEU A 36 -3.65 -5.43 -16.86
C LEU A 36 -5.02 -6.11 -16.98
N ARG A 37 -5.15 -7.35 -16.51
CA ARG A 37 -6.44 -8.05 -16.49
C ARG A 37 -7.45 -7.29 -15.63
N ARG A 38 -7.08 -6.88 -14.42
CA ARG A 38 -7.97 -6.08 -13.56
C ARG A 38 -8.35 -4.74 -14.17
N TYR A 39 -7.41 -4.05 -14.82
CA TYR A 39 -7.72 -2.82 -15.56
C TYR A 39 -8.72 -3.08 -16.70
N ARG A 40 -8.53 -4.16 -17.45
CA ARG A 40 -9.46 -4.52 -18.54
C ARG A 40 -10.88 -4.78 -18.01
N ASP A 41 -10.99 -5.46 -16.87
CA ASP A 41 -12.26 -5.90 -16.31
C ASP A 41 -13.01 -4.77 -15.56
N THR A 42 -12.29 -3.86 -14.88
CA THR A 42 -12.87 -2.73 -14.12
C THR A 42 -12.93 -1.42 -14.89
N LYS A 43 -12.06 -1.24 -15.90
CA LYS A 43 -11.76 0.03 -16.59
C LYS A 43 -11.25 1.16 -15.69
N GLU A 44 -10.90 0.85 -14.43
CA GLU A 44 -10.32 1.81 -13.49
C GLU A 44 -8.79 1.88 -13.66
N ALA A 45 -8.30 2.98 -14.23
CA ALA A 45 -6.86 3.18 -14.46
C ALA A 45 -6.07 3.23 -13.14
N PHE A 46 -6.63 3.84 -12.09
CA PHE A 46 -6.06 3.85 -10.75
C PHE A 46 -6.85 2.90 -9.85
N PRO A 47 -6.21 2.01 -9.06
CA PRO A 47 -4.77 1.85 -8.86
C PRO A 47 -4.09 0.91 -9.88
N HIS A 48 -4.84 0.27 -10.79
CA HIS A 48 -4.38 -0.90 -11.54
C HIS A 48 -3.24 -0.62 -12.52
N LEU A 49 -3.34 0.40 -13.36
CA LEU A 49 -2.33 0.71 -14.37
C LEU A 49 -1.05 1.29 -13.73
N VAL A 50 -1.20 2.06 -12.66
CA VAL A 50 -0.08 2.59 -11.88
C VAL A 50 0.69 1.44 -11.23
N ASN A 51 -0.02 0.47 -10.64
CA ASN A 51 0.61 -0.75 -10.12
C ASN A 51 1.27 -1.59 -11.24
N ALA A 52 0.70 -1.64 -12.45
CA ALA A 52 1.34 -2.28 -13.59
C ALA A 52 2.67 -1.59 -13.95
N GLY A 53 2.68 -0.25 -13.98
CA GLY A 53 3.89 0.56 -14.18
C GLY A 53 4.98 0.31 -13.13
N LYS A 54 4.58 0.03 -11.88
CA LYS A 54 5.52 -0.38 -10.84
C LYS A 54 6.22 -1.68 -11.21
N TYR A 55 5.48 -2.72 -11.60
CA TYR A 55 6.09 -4.01 -11.97
C TYR A 55 6.87 -3.94 -13.29
N SER A 56 6.50 -3.05 -14.23
CA SER A 56 7.27 -2.87 -15.45
C SER A 56 8.66 -2.28 -15.19
N SER A 57 8.84 -1.49 -14.13
CA SER A 57 10.17 -0.99 -13.75
C SER A 57 11.16 -2.11 -13.42
N THR A 58 10.68 -3.24 -12.90
CA THR A 58 11.50 -4.42 -12.60
C THR A 58 12.05 -5.08 -13.87
N PHE A 59 11.34 -5.01 -15.00
CA PHE A 59 11.88 -5.52 -16.27
C PHE A 59 13.12 -4.74 -16.72
N LEU A 60 13.15 -3.42 -16.49
CA LEU A 60 14.32 -2.60 -16.80
C LEU A 60 15.52 -2.96 -15.91
N VAL A 61 15.27 -3.27 -14.62
CA VAL A 61 16.31 -3.74 -13.70
C VAL A 61 16.92 -5.04 -14.19
N VAL A 62 16.09 -6.02 -14.56
CA VAL A 62 16.59 -7.30 -15.06
C VAL A 62 17.32 -7.12 -16.40
N LEU A 63 16.75 -6.34 -17.33
CA LEU A 63 17.36 -6.07 -18.63
C LEU A 63 18.76 -5.46 -18.50
N PHE A 64 18.90 -4.37 -17.75
CA PHE A 64 20.21 -3.72 -17.60
C PHE A 64 21.18 -4.53 -16.74
N GLY A 65 20.68 -5.31 -15.78
CA GLY A 65 21.52 -6.23 -15.01
C GLY A 65 22.11 -7.34 -15.87
N THR A 66 21.30 -7.88 -16.79
CA THR A 66 21.78 -8.87 -17.77
C THR A 66 22.74 -8.26 -18.79
N LEU A 67 22.44 -7.07 -19.33
CA LEU A 67 23.35 -6.39 -20.25
C LEU A 67 24.70 -6.09 -19.59
N ARG A 68 24.69 -5.65 -18.33
CA ARG A 68 25.90 -5.46 -17.54
C ARG A 68 26.71 -6.75 -17.45
N SER A 69 26.09 -7.84 -17.02
CA SER A 69 26.77 -9.13 -16.86
C SER A 69 27.29 -9.72 -18.19
N LEU A 70 26.60 -9.46 -19.30
CA LEU A 70 27.00 -9.95 -20.63
C LEU A 70 28.22 -9.22 -21.21
N HIS A 71 28.40 -7.95 -20.87
CA HIS A 71 29.50 -7.14 -21.37
C HIS A 71 30.56 -6.90 -20.28
N ASP A 72 30.54 -7.66 -19.17
CA ASP A 72 31.45 -7.45 -18.06
C ASP A 72 32.90 -7.70 -18.47
N ASP A 73 33.14 -8.76 -19.26
CA ASP A 73 34.45 -9.13 -19.81
C ASP A 73 35.02 -8.11 -20.82
N GLU A 74 34.22 -7.14 -21.28
CA GLU A 74 34.66 -6.11 -22.23
C GLU A 74 35.35 -4.92 -21.55
N TYR A 75 35.28 -4.81 -20.22
CA TYR A 75 35.82 -3.68 -19.45
C TYR A 75 36.81 -4.18 -18.38
N GLU A 76 37.89 -3.43 -18.15
CA GLU A 76 38.88 -3.78 -17.10
C GLU A 76 38.34 -3.54 -15.69
N ASP A 77 37.56 -2.46 -15.52
CA ASP A 77 36.92 -2.08 -14.25
C ASP A 77 35.40 -2.04 -14.40
N ALA A 78 34.68 -2.49 -13.36
CA ALA A 78 33.22 -2.47 -13.32
C ALA A 78 32.62 -1.05 -13.50
N LEU A 79 33.36 -0.01 -13.10
CA LEU A 79 32.94 1.39 -13.24
C LEU A 79 33.00 1.90 -14.68
N ASP A 80 33.80 1.27 -15.54
CA ASP A 80 33.89 1.65 -16.95
C ASP A 80 32.71 1.10 -17.76
N ASN A 81 32.02 0.09 -17.23
CA ASN A 81 30.86 -0.53 -17.86
C ASN A 81 29.64 0.43 -17.84
N PRO A 82 29.19 0.98 -18.99
CA PRO A 82 28.08 1.92 -19.03
C PRO A 82 26.75 1.31 -18.59
N TYR A 83 26.58 -0.01 -18.73
CA TYR A 83 25.38 -0.73 -18.31
C TYR A 83 25.25 -0.78 -16.79
N LEU A 84 26.35 -0.60 -16.03
CA LEU A 84 26.29 -0.45 -14.57
C LEU A 84 25.43 0.75 -14.18
N TYR A 85 25.66 1.91 -14.80
CA TYR A 85 24.92 3.14 -14.49
C TYR A 85 23.44 3.01 -14.86
N LEU A 86 23.13 2.38 -15.99
CA LEU A 86 21.76 2.11 -16.40
C LEU A 86 21.05 1.16 -15.42
N TRP A 87 21.75 0.12 -14.98
CA TRP A 87 21.23 -0.82 -13.98
C TRP A 87 21.01 -0.17 -12.62
N VAL A 88 21.96 0.63 -12.13
CA VAL A 88 21.83 1.38 -10.87
C VAL A 88 20.65 2.35 -10.96
N PHE A 89 20.54 3.11 -12.05
CA PHE A 89 19.42 4.03 -12.25
C PHE A 89 18.07 3.31 -12.25
N ALA A 90 17.94 2.22 -13.01
CA ALA A 90 16.71 1.43 -13.04
C ALA A 90 16.39 0.83 -11.65
N SER A 91 17.39 0.36 -10.92
CA SER A 91 17.25 -0.23 -9.59
C SER A 91 16.80 0.80 -8.56
N VAL A 92 17.35 2.02 -8.61
CA VAL A 92 16.92 3.15 -7.76
C VAL A 92 15.49 3.54 -8.08
N VAL A 93 15.14 3.73 -9.36
CA VAL A 93 13.77 4.08 -9.77
C VAL A 93 12.77 3.02 -9.32
N SER A 94 13.07 1.73 -9.56
CA SER A 94 12.21 0.62 -9.17
C SER A 94 12.04 0.55 -7.65
N SER A 95 13.13 0.68 -6.89
CA SER A 95 13.13 0.66 -5.43
C SER A 95 12.34 1.82 -4.84
N CYS A 96 12.57 3.06 -5.30
CA CYS A 96 11.87 4.26 -4.86
C CYS A 96 10.38 4.21 -5.18
N TYR A 97 10.01 3.77 -6.38
CA TYR A 97 8.61 3.63 -6.76
C TYR A 97 7.93 2.60 -5.86
N ALA A 98 8.52 1.42 -5.73
CA ALA A 98 7.92 0.38 -4.94
C ALA A 98 7.86 0.79 -3.44
N TYR A 99 8.88 1.45 -2.89
CA TYR A 99 8.87 1.95 -1.51
C TYR A 99 7.74 2.97 -1.32
N THR A 100 7.62 3.93 -2.24
CA THR A 100 6.53 4.91 -2.20
C THR A 100 5.17 4.24 -2.25
N TRP A 101 5.04 3.17 -3.04
CA TRP A 101 3.83 2.36 -3.11
C TRP A 101 3.51 1.67 -1.79
N ASP A 102 4.50 1.02 -1.17
CA ASP A 102 4.31 0.31 0.09
C ASP A 102 3.80 1.28 1.18
N ILE A 103 4.43 2.44 1.33
CA ILE A 103 4.05 3.40 2.37
C ILE A 103 2.71 4.09 2.08
N LYS A 104 2.48 4.56 0.85
CA LYS A 104 1.28 5.36 0.53
C LYS A 104 0.06 4.52 0.17
N MET A 105 0.25 3.49 -0.65
CA MET A 105 -0.86 2.73 -1.21
C MET A 105 -1.20 1.54 -0.32
N ASP A 106 -0.20 0.74 0.04
CA ASP A 106 -0.44 -0.51 0.75
C ASP A 106 -0.64 -0.28 2.25
N TRP A 107 0.10 0.63 2.87
CA TRP A 107 -0.08 0.98 4.29
C TRP A 107 -1.00 2.18 4.50
N GLY A 108 -1.26 2.98 3.45
CA GLY A 108 -2.18 4.10 3.55
C GLY A 108 -1.70 5.21 4.49
N LEU A 109 -0.39 5.32 4.69
CA LEU A 109 0.28 6.36 5.47
C LEU A 109 0.44 7.63 4.63
N PHE A 110 0.66 8.79 5.27
CA PHE A 110 0.62 10.13 4.66
C PHE A 110 -0.78 10.65 4.25
N ASP A 111 -1.85 10.30 4.98
CA ASP A 111 -3.12 11.00 4.79
C ASP A 111 -3.02 12.44 5.35
N LYS A 112 -3.42 13.44 4.56
CA LYS A 112 -3.32 14.87 4.89
C LYS A 112 -4.26 15.31 6.03
N SER A 113 -5.12 14.42 6.55
CA SER A 113 -5.94 14.66 7.76
C SER A 113 -5.26 14.26 9.06
N ALA A 114 -4.04 13.72 8.99
CA ALA A 114 -3.23 13.42 10.15
C ALA A 114 -2.94 14.69 10.97
N GLY A 115 -3.73 14.95 12.01
CA GLY A 115 -3.60 16.12 12.89
C GLY A 115 -2.23 16.18 13.59
N GLU A 116 -2.15 15.69 14.83
CA GLU A 116 -0.92 15.79 15.65
C GLU A 116 0.13 14.71 15.35
N ASN A 117 -0.27 13.61 14.69
CA ASN A 117 0.63 12.54 14.29
C ASN A 117 1.24 12.85 12.91
N LYS A 118 2.34 13.61 12.89
CA LYS A 118 3.06 13.97 11.66
C LYS A 118 3.41 12.69 10.88
N PHE A 119 2.75 12.49 9.73
CA PHE A 119 2.90 11.40 8.76
C PHE A 119 2.11 10.09 8.99
N LEU A 120 1.31 9.95 10.06
CA LEU A 120 0.48 8.76 10.32
C LEU A 120 -1.03 9.05 10.21
N ARG A 121 -1.84 8.05 9.83
CA ARG A 121 -3.31 8.13 9.76
C ARG A 121 -3.93 8.52 11.12
N GLU A 122 -5.12 9.13 11.10
CA GLU A 122 -5.87 9.57 12.30
C GLU A 122 -6.39 8.38 13.14
N GLU A 123 -6.68 7.24 12.51
CA GLU A 123 -6.96 5.97 13.19
C GLU A 123 -5.83 4.96 12.97
N THR A 124 -5.12 4.64 14.04
CA THR A 124 -4.13 3.55 14.10
C THR A 124 -4.69 2.45 14.99
N VAL A 125 -4.68 1.19 14.54
CA VAL A 125 -5.13 0.06 15.38
C VAL A 125 -4.12 -0.19 16.51
N TYR A 126 -2.85 0.12 16.28
CA TYR A 126 -1.79 -0.01 17.26
C TYR A 126 -1.59 1.25 18.09
N SER A 127 -1.64 1.09 19.41
CA SER A 127 -1.41 2.16 20.38
C SER A 127 0.02 2.72 20.39
N SER A 128 0.99 2.07 19.73
CA SER A 128 2.40 2.49 19.70
C SER A 128 2.81 2.96 18.30
N THR A 129 2.98 4.26 18.16
CA THR A 129 3.52 4.95 16.96
C THR A 129 4.91 4.47 16.56
N SER A 130 5.71 3.98 17.52
CA SER A 130 7.08 3.51 17.27
C SER A 130 7.14 2.33 16.30
N PHE A 131 6.12 1.46 16.30
CA PHE A 131 6.09 0.30 15.41
C PHE A 131 5.96 0.71 13.94
N TYR A 132 5.19 1.75 13.63
CA TYR A 132 5.09 2.30 12.27
C TYR A 132 6.40 2.93 11.81
N TYR A 133 7.07 3.72 12.67
CA TYR A 133 8.36 4.31 12.31
C TYR A 133 9.44 3.25 12.11
N PHE A 134 9.46 2.21 12.96
CA PHE A 134 10.35 1.07 12.79
C PHE A 134 10.10 0.40 11.43
N ALA A 135 8.85 0.10 11.08
CA ALA A 135 8.52 -0.53 9.80
C ALA A 135 8.89 0.32 8.58
N ILE A 136 8.72 1.65 8.65
CA ILE A 136 9.12 2.57 7.58
C ILE A 136 10.64 2.50 7.37
N VAL A 137 11.42 2.55 8.45
CA VAL A 137 12.89 2.51 8.38
C VAL A 137 13.38 1.13 7.93
N GLU A 138 12.78 0.07 8.47
CA GLU A 138 13.11 -1.32 8.13
C GLU A 138 12.83 -1.61 6.65
N ASP A 139 11.66 -1.23 6.13
CA ASP A 139 11.34 -1.40 4.71
C ASP A 139 12.30 -0.61 3.84
N LEU A 140 12.67 0.63 4.22
CA LEU A 140 13.65 1.42 3.48
C LEU A 140 15.02 0.73 3.42
N VAL A 141 15.57 0.32 4.57
CA VAL A 141 16.91 -0.29 4.64
C VAL A 141 16.95 -1.58 3.83
N LEU A 142 15.99 -2.48 4.04
CA LEU A 142 15.96 -3.77 3.36
C LEU A 142 15.57 -3.65 1.88
N ARG A 143 14.80 -2.63 1.49
CA ARG A 143 14.50 -2.36 0.08
C ARG A 143 15.75 -1.98 -0.72
N PHE A 144 16.68 -1.25 -0.09
CA PHE A 144 17.97 -0.91 -0.67
C PHE A 144 19.07 -1.96 -0.36
N ALA A 145 18.70 -3.13 0.19
CA ALA A 145 19.65 -4.22 0.45
C ALA A 145 20.45 -4.64 -0.80
N TRP A 146 19.86 -4.54 -2.00
CA TRP A 146 20.55 -4.81 -3.26
C TRP A 146 21.81 -3.95 -3.45
N ALA A 147 21.80 -2.69 -2.99
CA ALA A 147 22.94 -1.79 -3.13
C ALA A 147 24.08 -2.20 -2.19
N TYR A 148 23.75 -2.56 -0.94
CA TYR A 148 24.74 -3.10 0.01
C TYR A 148 25.30 -4.43 -0.46
N SER A 149 24.43 -5.31 -0.98
CA SER A 149 24.83 -6.58 -1.60
C SER A 149 25.85 -6.37 -2.69
N TYR A 150 25.57 -5.41 -3.57
CA TYR A 150 26.41 -5.08 -4.70
C TYR A 150 27.78 -4.57 -4.26
N ILE A 151 27.80 -3.53 -3.42
CA ILE A 151 29.05 -2.89 -2.96
C ILE A 151 29.97 -3.90 -2.25
N LEU A 152 29.42 -4.75 -1.39
CA LEU A 152 30.21 -5.71 -0.62
C LEU A 152 30.72 -6.90 -1.44
N THR A 153 30.00 -7.26 -2.51
CA THR A 153 30.43 -8.33 -3.42
C THR A 153 31.52 -7.83 -4.36
N GLU A 154 31.40 -6.62 -4.90
CA GLU A 154 32.40 -6.05 -5.81
C GLU A 154 33.70 -5.66 -5.09
N ALA A 155 33.60 -5.28 -3.81
CA ALA A 155 34.77 -5.00 -2.98
C ALA A 155 35.45 -6.28 -2.46
N ASP A 156 35.00 -7.46 -2.88
CA ASP A 156 35.51 -8.79 -2.48
C ASP A 156 35.57 -9.02 -0.95
N TYR A 157 34.71 -8.33 -0.19
CA TYR A 157 34.62 -8.51 1.26
C TYR A 157 33.79 -9.75 1.62
N ILE A 158 32.75 -10.03 0.84
CA ILE A 158 31.77 -11.09 1.08
C ILE A 158 31.40 -11.73 -0.25
N SER A 159 31.40 -13.07 -0.32
CA SER A 159 30.96 -13.79 -1.52
C SER A 159 29.46 -13.57 -1.81
N GLY A 160 29.10 -13.53 -3.10
CA GLY A 160 27.71 -13.33 -3.54
C GLY A 160 26.72 -14.36 -2.96
N ASP A 161 27.16 -15.61 -2.78
CA ASP A 161 26.35 -16.69 -2.20
C ASP A 161 26.05 -16.45 -0.71
N LEU A 162 27.05 -15.98 0.05
CA LEU A 162 26.88 -15.64 1.45
C LEU A 162 25.95 -14.43 1.58
N MET A 163 26.11 -13.42 0.72
CA MET A 163 25.22 -12.27 0.70
C MET A 163 23.77 -12.65 0.38
N THR A 164 23.57 -13.52 -0.60
CA THR A 164 22.24 -14.06 -0.95
C THR A 164 21.64 -14.83 0.24
N SER A 165 22.45 -15.60 0.95
CA SER A 165 22.03 -16.36 2.14
C SER A 165 21.61 -15.45 3.30
N ILE A 166 22.20 -14.26 3.43
CA ILE A 166 21.84 -13.26 4.45
C ILE A 166 20.60 -12.46 4.03
N ILE A 167 20.54 -12.00 2.79
CA ILE A 167 19.44 -11.13 2.29
C ILE A 167 18.13 -11.92 2.15
N SER A 168 18.19 -13.20 1.77
CA SER A 168 16.99 -14.02 1.57
C SER A 168 16.06 -14.07 2.80
N PRO A 169 16.52 -14.45 4.02
CA PRO A 169 15.66 -14.44 5.20
C PRO A 169 15.23 -13.02 5.62
N LEU A 170 16.07 -12.00 5.39
CA LEU A 170 15.71 -10.61 5.67
C LEU A 170 14.57 -10.12 4.76
N GLU A 171 14.59 -10.47 3.46
CA GLU A 171 13.48 -10.16 2.55
C GLU A 171 12.19 -10.87 2.98
N VAL A 172 12.27 -12.12 3.48
CA VAL A 172 11.11 -12.84 4.02
C VAL A 172 10.54 -12.12 5.25
N PHE A 173 11.41 -11.70 6.18
CA PHE A 173 11.00 -10.93 7.35
C PHE A 173 10.32 -9.61 6.95
N ARG A 174 10.92 -8.86 6.03
CA ARG A 174 10.35 -7.62 5.50
C ARG A 174 8.96 -7.83 4.92
N ARG A 175 8.75 -8.91 4.15
CA ARG A 175 7.45 -9.27 3.57
C ARG A 175 6.41 -9.61 4.64
N PHE A 176 6.82 -10.25 5.72
CA PHE A 176 5.95 -10.53 6.85
C PHE A 176 5.46 -9.22 7.50
N VAL A 177 6.37 -8.29 7.79
CA VAL A 177 6.04 -6.96 8.32
C VAL A 177 5.13 -6.19 7.35
N TRP A 178 5.47 -6.15 6.06
CA TRP A 178 4.66 -5.49 5.03
C TRP A 178 3.24 -6.07 4.92
N ASN A 179 3.09 -7.40 5.00
CA ASN A 179 1.79 -8.07 4.91
C ASN A 179 0.90 -7.67 6.08
N PHE A 180 1.49 -7.60 7.27
CA PHE A 180 0.80 -7.20 8.49
C PHE A 180 0.14 -5.80 8.35
N PHE A 181 0.92 -4.79 7.96
CA PHE A 181 0.39 -3.43 7.76
C PHE A 181 -0.57 -3.32 6.57
N ARG A 182 -0.36 -4.10 5.51
CA ARG A 182 -1.29 -4.16 4.38
C ARG A 182 -2.66 -4.67 4.84
N LEU A 183 -2.69 -5.75 5.63
CA LEU A 183 -3.92 -6.31 6.17
C LEU A 183 -4.63 -5.30 7.09
N GLU A 184 -3.87 -4.59 7.91
CA GLU A 184 -4.40 -3.51 8.75
C GLU A 184 -5.06 -2.41 7.90
N ASN A 185 -4.37 -1.88 6.89
CA ASN A 185 -4.91 -0.84 6.02
C ASN A 185 -6.16 -1.32 5.25
N GLU A 186 -6.17 -2.57 4.78
CA GLU A 186 -7.35 -3.17 4.15
C GLU A 186 -8.51 -3.32 5.12
N HIS A 187 -8.26 -3.76 6.36
CA HIS A 187 -9.26 -3.87 7.41
C HIS A 187 -9.89 -2.51 7.74
N ILE A 188 -9.07 -1.48 7.97
CA ILE A 188 -9.55 -0.11 8.25
C ILE A 188 -10.39 0.41 7.08
N ASN A 189 -9.94 0.21 5.84
CA ASN A 189 -10.67 0.66 4.65
C ASN A 189 -11.99 -0.10 4.43
N ASN A 190 -12.06 -1.37 4.82
CA ASN A 190 -13.29 -2.16 4.75
C ASN A 190 -14.29 -1.79 5.85
N CYS A 191 -13.83 -1.58 7.09
CA CYS A 191 -14.63 -1.07 8.20
C CYS A 191 -15.19 0.33 7.90
N GLY A 192 -14.36 1.23 7.37
CA GLY A 192 -14.79 2.59 6.99
C GLY A 192 -15.78 2.64 5.82
N LYS A 193 -15.89 1.58 5.01
CA LYS A 193 -16.90 1.42 3.94
C LYS A 193 -18.11 0.57 4.37
N PHE A 194 -18.27 0.30 5.66
CA PHE A 194 -19.33 -0.55 6.24
C PHE A 194 -19.41 -1.96 5.65
N ARG A 195 -18.32 -2.48 5.06
CA ARG A 195 -18.25 -3.86 4.56
C ARG A 195 -17.95 -4.88 5.66
N ALA A 196 -17.45 -4.40 6.80
CA ALA A 196 -17.29 -5.18 8.02
C ALA A 196 -18.18 -4.56 9.11
N VAL A 197 -19.25 -5.26 9.49
CA VAL A 197 -20.15 -4.84 10.58
C VAL A 197 -19.49 -5.28 11.88
N ARG A 198 -19.01 -4.34 12.68
CA ARG A 198 -18.58 -4.61 14.05
C ARG A 198 -19.79 -4.40 14.97
N ASP A 199 -20.41 -5.52 15.32
CA ASP A 199 -21.52 -5.68 16.27
C ASP A 199 -22.85 -5.01 15.87
N ILE A 200 -23.84 -5.85 15.54
CA ILE A 200 -25.24 -5.44 15.41
C ILE A 200 -25.77 -5.24 16.83
N SER A 201 -25.89 -3.99 17.29
CA SER A 201 -26.64 -3.71 18.51
C SER A 201 -28.10 -4.06 18.27
N VAL A 202 -28.61 -5.10 18.92
CA VAL A 202 -30.03 -5.52 18.91
C VAL A 202 -30.89 -4.59 19.76
N ALA A 203 -30.56 -3.29 19.79
CA ALA A 203 -31.41 -2.27 20.39
C ALA A 203 -32.38 -1.78 19.30
N PRO A 204 -33.68 -1.65 19.59
CA PRO A 204 -34.64 -1.15 18.61
C PRO A 204 -34.21 0.26 18.18
N ILE A 205 -33.97 0.40 16.87
CA ILE A 205 -33.56 1.67 16.25
C ILE A 205 -34.75 2.63 16.36
N ASP A 206 -34.52 3.82 16.91
CA ASP A 206 -35.54 4.86 16.95
C ASP A 206 -35.81 5.38 15.52
N SER A 207 -37.06 5.74 15.25
CA SER A 207 -37.53 6.28 13.97
C SER A 207 -36.73 7.52 13.49
N SER A 208 -36.18 8.26 14.45
CA SER A 208 -35.32 9.42 14.20
C SER A 208 -33.96 9.03 13.60
N ASP A 209 -33.37 7.91 14.03
CA ASP A 209 -32.09 7.38 13.54
C ASP A 209 -32.24 6.77 12.14
N GLN A 210 -33.37 6.11 11.86
CA GLN A 210 -33.67 5.61 10.51
C GLN A 210 -33.77 6.75 9.49
N SER A 211 -34.41 7.85 9.87
CA SER A 211 -34.58 9.02 9.01
C SER A 211 -33.25 9.72 8.72
N GLN A 212 -32.31 9.70 9.67
CA GLN A 212 -30.96 10.22 9.45
C GLN A 212 -30.14 9.32 8.54
N MET A 213 -30.23 7.99 8.68
CA MET A 213 -29.53 7.05 7.80
C MET A 213 -30.01 7.16 6.35
N ILE A 214 -31.32 7.24 6.10
CA ILE A 214 -31.88 7.39 4.75
C ILE A 214 -31.36 8.67 4.08
N ARG A 215 -31.33 9.79 4.81
CA ARG A 215 -30.80 11.06 4.28
C ARG A 215 -29.31 11.03 3.97
N ILE A 216 -28.54 10.22 4.70
CA ILE A 216 -27.09 10.05 4.48
C ILE A 216 -26.84 9.11 3.27
N MET A 217 -27.77 8.22 2.97
CA MET A 217 -27.69 7.31 1.82
C MET A 217 -28.06 7.98 0.49
N ASP A 218 -28.88 9.05 0.52
CA ASP A 218 -29.37 9.76 -0.66
C ASP A 218 -28.45 10.91 -1.15
N GLU A 219 -27.30 11.15 -0.50
CA GLU A 219 -26.30 12.11 -1.00
C GLU A 219 -25.55 11.53 -2.21
N GLU A 220 -25.51 12.25 -3.35
CA GLU A 220 -24.89 11.82 -4.63
C GLU A 220 -23.40 11.41 -4.50
N ASP A 221 -22.71 11.86 -3.45
CA ASP A 221 -21.30 11.57 -3.17
C ASP A 221 -21.08 10.32 -2.27
N GLY A 222 -22.15 9.67 -1.80
CA GLY A 222 -22.08 8.63 -0.78
C GLY A 222 -21.59 9.15 0.58
N VAL A 223 -21.43 8.26 1.57
CA VAL A 223 -21.07 8.64 2.95
C VAL A 223 -19.62 9.11 3.04
N ILE A 224 -19.36 10.39 2.81
CA ILE A 224 -18.06 11.03 3.04
C ILE A 224 -18.02 11.55 4.49
N HIS A 225 -17.55 10.73 5.43
CA HIS A 225 -17.26 11.18 6.81
C HIS A 225 -15.98 12.02 6.93
N ARG A 226 -15.73 12.97 6.01
CA ARG A 226 -14.54 13.84 6.07
C ARG A 226 -14.83 15.33 6.11
N ARG A 227 -15.89 15.73 6.82
CA ARG A 227 -15.92 17.05 7.46
C ARG A 227 -16.42 16.89 8.89
N LYS A 228 -15.56 17.21 9.86
CA LYS A 228 -16.01 17.70 11.17
C LYS A 228 -17.00 18.83 10.86
N ARG A 229 -18.28 18.52 10.94
CA ARG A 229 -19.36 19.49 10.79
C ARG A 229 -19.23 20.41 12.00
N LYS A 230 -18.53 21.54 11.84
CA LYS A 230 -18.80 22.72 12.66
C LYS A 230 -20.30 22.88 12.53
N GLN A 231 -21.07 22.58 13.58
CA GLN A 231 -22.54 22.64 13.55
C GLN A 231 -22.91 23.96 12.89
N SER A 232 -23.38 23.91 11.64
CA SER A 232 -23.82 25.11 10.95
C SER A 232 -24.98 25.63 11.77
N LYS A 233 -24.91 26.88 12.25
CA LYS A 233 -25.97 27.53 13.02
C LYS A 233 -27.34 27.30 12.39
N LYS A 234 -27.40 27.24 11.05
CA LYS A 234 -28.59 26.94 10.26
C LYS A 234 -29.28 25.61 10.62
N ALA A 235 -28.53 24.52 10.82
CA ALA A 235 -29.11 23.22 11.18
C ALA A 235 -29.63 23.18 12.63
N LYS A 236 -29.06 24.02 13.50
CA LYS A 236 -29.53 24.18 14.89
C LYS A 236 -30.79 25.06 14.92
N ASP A 237 -30.81 26.12 14.11
CA ASP A 237 -31.97 27.01 13.93
C ASP A 237 -33.16 26.28 13.29
N ASP A 238 -32.93 25.42 12.29
CA ASP A 238 -33.99 24.64 11.64
C ASP A 238 -34.58 23.59 12.60
N LYS A 239 -33.74 22.93 13.41
CA LYS A 239 -34.20 22.01 14.46
C LYS A 239 -34.99 22.74 15.56
N GLN A 240 -34.58 23.97 15.90
CA GLN A 240 -35.29 24.78 16.90
C GLN A 240 -36.64 25.30 16.38
N LYS A 241 -36.75 25.60 15.08
CA LYS A 241 -38.02 25.97 14.44
C LYS A 241 -39.01 24.80 14.38
N LEU A 242 -38.55 23.62 13.99
CA LEU A 242 -39.38 22.42 13.97
C LEU A 242 -39.94 22.07 15.35
N LEU A 243 -39.11 22.11 16.40
CA LEU A 243 -39.57 21.90 17.77
C LEU A 243 -40.55 22.98 18.25
N SER A 244 -40.40 24.23 17.78
CA SER A 244 -41.36 25.29 18.09
C SER A 244 -42.69 25.12 17.37
N GLU A 245 -42.68 24.68 16.11
CA GLU A 245 -43.90 24.40 15.34
C GLU A 245 -44.67 23.21 15.93
N GLU A 246 -43.98 22.14 16.32
CA GLU A 246 -44.59 20.97 16.99
C GLU A 246 -45.23 21.36 18.33
N SER A 247 -44.57 22.22 19.12
CA SER A 247 -45.11 22.69 20.41
C SER A 247 -46.33 23.61 20.24
N LEU A 248 -46.41 24.35 19.13
CA LEU A 248 -47.54 25.21 18.82
C LEU A 248 -48.74 24.40 18.31
N GLU A 249 -48.51 23.35 17.52
CA GLU A 249 -49.56 22.42 17.08
C GLU A 249 -50.14 21.60 18.25
N GLU A 250 -49.31 21.18 19.21
CA GLU A 250 -49.78 20.51 20.43
C GLU A 250 -50.60 21.45 21.33
N ALA A 251 -50.20 22.72 21.44
CA ALA A 251 -50.91 23.73 22.22
C ALA A 251 -52.28 24.07 21.59
N ASP A 252 -52.35 24.22 20.26
CA ASP A 252 -53.60 24.47 19.56
C ASP A 252 -54.55 23.27 19.65
N ASN A 253 -54.05 22.04 19.49
CA ASN A 253 -54.87 20.84 19.64
C ASN A 253 -55.40 20.69 21.08
N SER A 254 -54.62 21.05 22.10
CA SER A 254 -55.07 21.05 23.50
C SER A 254 -56.15 22.11 23.76
N ALA A 255 -56.01 23.31 23.19
CA ALA A 255 -57.00 24.38 23.30
C ALA A 255 -58.32 24.06 22.57
N TYR A 256 -58.26 23.35 21.42
CA TYR A 256 -59.45 22.89 20.70
C TYR A 256 -60.23 21.80 21.45
N ILE A 257 -59.55 20.92 22.20
CA ILE A 257 -60.19 19.89 23.02
C ILE A 257 -60.79 20.47 24.30
N GLY A 258 -60.14 21.48 24.91
CA GLY A 258 -60.64 22.15 26.12
C GLY A 258 -61.93 22.97 25.93
N ASN A 259 -62.23 23.41 24.71
CA ASN A 259 -63.45 24.19 24.38
C ASN A 259 -64.65 23.32 23.94
N ARG A 260 -64.55 21.99 24.00
CA ARG A 260 -65.62 21.03 23.60
C ARG A 260 -66.18 20.19 24.76
N LEU A 261 -65.85 20.53 26.00
CA LEU A 261 -66.47 20.03 27.23
C LEU A 261 -67.27 21.15 27.91
#